data_AF-A0A6P1QVP0-F1
#
_entry.id   AF-A0A6P1QVP0-F1
#
_cell.length_a   1.000
_cell.length_b   1.000
_cell.length_c   1.000
_cell.angle_alpha   90.00
_cell.angle_beta   90.00
_cell.angle_gamma   90.00
#
_symmetry.space_group_name_H-M   'P 1'
#
loop_
_entity.id
_entity.type
_entity.pdbx_description
1 polymer ?
#
loop_
_entity_poly.entity_id
_entity_poly.type
_entity_poly.pdbx_seq_one_letter_code
_entity_poly.pdbx_strand_id
1 'polypeptide(L)' 'MVINGVEYFEPYKNKETDKIYWLTPIEETVGEHLFSFDLQKVYNLFADYPWKLSKEEKELFDSENPYWFEFFQDRQ' A
#
# COMPACT_ATOMS: atom_id res chain seq x y z
N MET A 1 -7.18 2.37 -13.95
CA MET A 1 -7.09 3.80 -13.58
C MET A 1 -5.66 4.29 -13.72
N VAL A 2 -5.40 5.60 -13.77
CA VAL A 2 -4.05 6.14 -13.99
C VAL A 2 -3.63 6.99 -12.78
N ILE A 3 -2.48 6.66 -12.17
CA ILE A 3 -1.83 7.47 -11.13
C ILE A 3 -0.39 7.75 -11.57
N ASN A 4 0.02 9.03 -11.59
CA ASN A 4 1.38 9.44 -11.93
C ASN A 4 1.91 8.84 -13.26
N GLY A 5 1.01 8.64 -14.24
CA GLY A 5 1.35 8.08 -15.55
C GLY A 5 1.42 6.56 -15.62
N VAL A 6 1.17 5.84 -14.53
CA VAL A 6 1.10 4.38 -14.49
C VAL A 6 -0.36 3.93 -14.54
N GLU A 7 -0.67 2.97 -15.40
CA GLU A 7 -1.99 2.36 -15.48
C GLU A 7 -2.10 1.17 -14.52
N TYR A 8 -3.19 1.13 -13.77
CA TYR A 8 -3.52 0.08 -12.81
C TYR A 8 -4.84 -0.59 -13.18
N PHE A 9 -4.99 -1.86 -12.78
CA PHE A 9 -6.30 -2.48 -12.66
C PHE A 9 -7.18 -1.71 -11.65
N GLU A 10 -8.44 -2.11 -11.51
CA GLU A 10 -9.32 -1.51 -10.51
C GLU A 10 -8.75 -1.75 -9.10
N PRO A 11 -8.49 -0.68 -8.31
CA PRO A 11 -8.00 -0.84 -6.95
C PRO A 11 -8.98 -1.62 -6.10
N TYR A 12 -8.46 -2.44 -5.20
CA TYR A 12 -9.30 -3.24 -4.30
C TYR A 12 -8.88 -3.04 -2.85
N LYS A 13 -9.77 -3.47 -1.95
CA LYS A 13 -9.55 -3.49 -0.50
C LYS A 13 -9.65 -4.92 0.00
N ASN A 14 -8.90 -5.26 1.05
CA ASN A 14 -9.01 -6.60 1.63
C ASN A 14 -10.33 -6.78 2.39
N LYS A 15 -10.86 -5.71 2.99
CA LYS A 15 -12.19 -5.63 3.60
C LYS A 15 -12.92 -4.37 3.13
N GLU A 16 -14.25 -4.41 3.10
CA GLU A 16 -15.07 -3.25 2.71
C GLU A 16 -14.85 -2.02 3.60
N THR A 17 -14.55 -2.23 4.88
CA THR A 17 -14.31 -1.16 5.86
C THR A 17 -12.90 -0.58 5.81
N ASP A 18 -11.98 -1.21 5.10
CA ASP A 18 -10.60 -0.74 5.00
C ASP A 18 -10.59 0.62 4.27
N LYS A 19 -9.58 1.43 4.54
CA LYS A 19 -9.34 2.71 3.85
C LYS A 19 -8.22 2.59 2.84
N ILE A 20 -7.34 1.60 3.00
CA ILE A 20 -6.18 1.37 2.13
C ILE A 20 -6.60 0.61 0.88
N TYR A 21 -6.16 1.12 -0.26
CA TYR A 21 -6.32 0.49 -1.57
C TYR A 21 -5.05 -0.24 -1.96
N TRP A 22 -5.20 -1.47 -2.42
CA TRP A 22 -4.15 -2.24 -3.08
C TRP A 22 -4.19 -1.99 -4.58
N LEU A 23 -2.99 -1.86 -5.17
CA LEU A 23 -2.79 -1.46 -6.55
C LEU A 23 -1.99 -2.53 -7.28
N THR A 24 -2.47 -2.90 -8.47
CA THR A 24 -1.75 -3.80 -9.38
C THR A 24 -1.56 -3.07 -10.71
N PRO A 25 -0.32 -2.76 -11.12
CA PRO A 25 -0.06 -2.15 -12.41
C PRO A 25 -0.49 -3.10 -13.55
N ILE A 26 -0.92 -2.53 -14.67
CA ILE A 26 -1.27 -3.32 -15.87
C ILE A 26 -0.01 -3.87 -16.53
N GLU A 27 1.06 -3.07 -16.54
CA GLU A 27 2.38 -3.54 -16.95
C GLU A 27 2.92 -4.51 -15.90
N GLU A 28 3.53 -5.60 -16.37
CA GLU A 28 4.13 -6.59 -15.49
C GLU A 28 5.37 -6.00 -14.80
N THR A 29 5.32 -5.93 -13.47
CA THR A 29 6.44 -5.50 -12.62
C THR A 29 6.82 -6.60 -11.65
N VAL A 30 8.12 -6.68 -11.31
CA VAL A 30 8.67 -7.69 -10.40
C VAL A 30 9.05 -7.04 -9.08
N GLY A 31 8.59 -7.62 -7.97
CA GLY A 31 8.98 -7.19 -6.62
C GLY A 31 8.19 -5.99 -6.09
N GLU A 32 7.10 -5.61 -6.74
CA GLU A 32 6.23 -4.54 -6.29
C GLU A 32 5.03 -5.10 -5.52
N HIS A 33 4.68 -4.42 -4.43
CA HIS A 33 3.44 -4.66 -3.71
C HIS A 33 2.89 -3.31 -3.29
N LEU A 34 2.01 -2.77 -4.14
CA LEU A 34 1.69 -1.35 -4.15
C LEU A 34 0.38 -1.07 -3.40
N PHE A 35 0.37 0.02 -2.65
CA PHE A 35 -0.83 0.48 -1.95
C PHE A 35 -0.93 2.01 -1.92
N SER A 36 -2.12 2.50 -1.60
CA SER A 36 -2.42 3.93 -1.49
C SER A 36 -3.51 4.20 -0.47
N PHE A 37 -3.42 5.32 0.26
CA PHE A 37 -4.47 5.77 1.18
C PHE A 37 -5.53 6.64 0.50
N ASP A 38 -5.19 7.28 -0.62
CA ASP A 38 -5.99 8.34 -1.25
C ASP A 38 -6.12 8.21 -2.78
N LEU A 39 -5.51 7.17 -3.37
CA LEU A 39 -5.39 6.96 -4.83
C LEU A 39 -4.65 8.09 -5.57
N GLN A 40 -3.84 8.88 -4.87
CA GLN A 40 -2.96 9.91 -5.44
C GLN A 40 -1.49 9.59 -5.18
N LYS A 41 -1.16 9.19 -3.95
CA LYS A 41 0.19 8.77 -3.56
C LYS A 41 0.27 7.25 -3.51
N VAL A 42 1.24 6.68 -4.22
CA VAL A 42 1.50 5.24 -4.27
C VAL A 42 2.73 4.91 -3.45
N TYR A 43 2.62 3.87 -2.63
CA TYR A 43 3.70 3.31 -1.83
C TYR A 43 4.00 1.89 -2.31
N ASN A 44 5.26 1.50 -2.26
CA ASN A 44 5.66 0.10 -2.35
C ASN A 44 5.91 -0.44 -0.94
N LEU A 45 5.15 -1.45 -0.52
CA LEU A 45 5.24 -2.09 0.79
C LEU A 45 6.67 -2.46 1.17
N PHE A 46 7.44 -3.04 0.26
CA PHE A 46 8.78 -3.54 0.60
C PHE A 46 9.82 -2.43 0.71
N ALA A 47 9.65 -1.33 -0.02
CA ALA A 47 10.64 -0.25 -0.09
C ALA A 47 10.30 0.97 0.80
N ASP A 48 9.01 1.20 1.04
CA ASP A 48 8.52 2.44 1.64
C ASP A 48 7.98 2.23 3.06
N TYR A 49 7.44 1.05 3.38
CA TYR A 49 6.94 0.76 4.72
C TYR A 49 8.07 0.27 5.65
N PRO A 50 8.12 0.75 6.91
CA PRO A 50 7.27 1.80 7.48
C PRO A 50 7.76 3.26 7.29
N TRP A 51 8.94 3.47 6.72
CA TRP A 51 9.74 4.68 6.96
C TRP A 51 9.27 5.92 6.20
N LYS A 52 8.55 5.75 5.09
CA LYS A 52 8.06 6.86 4.25
C LYS A 52 6.62 7.28 4.56
N LEU A 53 5.97 6.57 5.48
CA LEU A 53 4.60 6.89 5.91
C LEU A 53 4.65 7.99 6.99
N SER A 54 3.63 8.84 7.01
CA SER A 54 3.36 9.67 8.19
C SER A 54 2.99 8.77 9.38
N LYS A 55 2.99 9.36 10.58
CA LYS A 55 2.57 8.65 11.78
C LYS A 55 1.15 8.11 11.65
N GLU A 56 0.23 8.94 11.15
CA GLU A 56 -1.18 8.60 10.97
C GLU A 56 -1.38 7.54 9.88
N GLU A 57 -0.64 7.63 8.78
CA GLU A 57 -0.63 6.62 7.71
C GLU A 57 -0.12 5.27 8.23
N LYS A 58 0.96 5.26 9.02
CA LYS A 58 1.49 4.03 9.62
C LYS A 58 0.49 3.42 10.60
N GLU A 59 -0.07 4.22 11.51
CA GLU A 59 -1.07 3.73 12.48
C GLU A 59 -2.28 3.10 11.78
N LEU A 60 -2.77 3.73 10.70
CA LEU A 60 -3.84 3.18 9.88
C LEU A 60 -3.41 1.88 9.20
N PHE A 61 -2.23 1.87 8.55
CA PHE A 61 -1.70 0.69 7.88
C PHE A 61 -1.56 -0.49 8.81
N ASP A 62 -0.96 -0.28 9.98
CA ASP A 62 -0.74 -1.31 11.00
C ASP A 62 -2.08 -1.89 11.49
N SER A 63 -3.09 -1.04 11.65
CA SER A 63 -4.42 -1.46 12.12
C SER A 63 -5.18 -2.31 11.10
N GLU A 64 -5.07 -2.00 9.80
CA GLU A 64 -5.77 -2.73 8.74
C GLU A 64 -5.00 -3.96 8.25
N ASN A 65 -3.67 -3.94 8.40
CA ASN A 65 -2.76 -4.97 7.89
C ASN A 65 -1.88 -5.59 9.00
N PRO A 66 -2.48 -6.25 10.02
CA PRO A 66 -1.75 -6.77 11.17
C PRO A 66 -0.70 -7.83 10.79
N TYR A 67 -0.94 -8.62 9.73
CA TYR A 67 0.05 -9.56 9.23
C TYR A 67 1.33 -8.85 8.75
N TRP A 68 1.19 -7.77 7.97
CA TRP A 68 2.36 -7.03 7.47
C TRP A 68 3.09 -6.29 8.59
N PHE A 69 2.33 -5.75 9.55
CA PHE A 69 2.89 -5.19 10.77
C PHE A 69 3.75 -6.20 11.54
N GLU A 70 3.25 -7.43 11.72
CA GLU A 70 3.97 -8.51 12.39
C GLU A 70 5.19 -8.99 11.57
N PHE A 71 5.01 -9.17 10.26
CA PHE A 71 6.05 -9.64 9.34
C PHE A 71 7.26 -8.70 9.30
N PHE A 72 7.05 -7.38 9.39
CA PHE A 72 8.09 -6.36 9.38
C PHE A 72 8.41 -5.79 10.77
N GLN A 73 8.21 -6.56 11.84
CA GLN A 73 8.56 -6.10 13.20
C GLN A 73 10.03 -5.72 13.36
N ASP A 74 10.93 -6.28 12.53
CA ASP A 74 12.34 -5.93 12.48
C ASP A 74 12.62 -4.53 11.90
N ARG A 75 11.62 -3.89 11.25
CA ARG A 75 11.73 -2.57 10.62
C ARG A 75 11.12 -1.42 11.43
N GLN A 76 10.61 -1.70 12.63
CA GLN A 76 9.85 -0.76 13.45
C GLN A 76 10.69 0.07 14.42
#